data_AF-A0A1M5NWJ4-F1
#
_entry.id   AF-A0A1M5NWJ4-F1
#
_cell.length_a   1.000
_cell.length_b   1.000
_cell.length_c   1.000
_cell.angle_alpha   90.00
_cell.angle_beta   90.00
_cell.angle_gamma   90.00
#
_symmetry.space_group_name_H-M   'P 1'
#
loop_
_entity.id
_entity.type
_entity.pdbx_description
1 polymer ?
#
loop_
_entity_poly.entity_id
_entity_poly.type
_entity_poly.pdbx_seq_one_letter_code
_entity_poly.pdbx_strand_id
1 'polypeptide(L)'
;MTHYLLIHGSWHGAWCWFKVAPQLKSLGHSVDVPDLLGRGNCKRATQLISLKAMVREIGRTLCKDRKTTIVVHSRYGILASALSEMFPDQIERVVYLASYMIPNQARAARYFRADKASLLTPYVTISKAGFWDELHPDIYREGLYHDCSEEDVTLASSLLCREPLRPALSKLVLSEDRYGSVPRAYIRLTEDRAVTRQVQDRCIGEVGVDRVESIHASHSAYFSRPTELVEKILSVCRP
;
A
#
# COMPACT_ATOMS: atom_id res chain seq x y z
N MET A 1 -10.55 3.11 20.96
CA MET A 1 -10.87 3.86 19.73
C MET A 1 -9.55 4.15 19.00
N THR A 2 -9.39 3.69 17.77
CA THR A 2 -8.12 3.80 17.02
C THR A 2 -8.27 4.79 15.86
N HIS A 3 -7.19 5.50 15.54
CA HIS A 3 -7.08 6.29 14.32
C HIS A 3 -6.39 5.48 13.22
N TYR A 4 -7.07 5.25 12.10
CA TYR A 4 -6.54 4.54 10.94
C TYR A 4 -6.23 5.49 9.80
N LEU A 5 -5.06 5.29 9.19
CA LEU A 5 -4.69 5.91 7.92
C LEU A 5 -4.57 4.82 6.85
N LEU A 6 -5.46 4.84 5.86
CA LEU A 6 -5.48 3.85 4.78
C LEU A 6 -4.75 4.39 3.55
N ILE A 7 -3.65 3.74 3.17
CA ILE A 7 -2.77 4.16 2.07
C ILE A 7 -2.91 3.18 0.91
N HIS A 8 -3.37 3.69 -0.24
CA HIS A 8 -3.57 2.92 -1.46
C HIS A 8 -2.26 2.51 -2.16
N GLY A 9 -2.37 1.54 -3.07
CA GLY A 9 -1.27 1.04 -3.90
C GLY A 9 -0.98 1.87 -5.15
N SER A 10 -0.23 1.29 -6.09
CA SER A 10 0.05 1.91 -7.39
C SER A 10 -1.21 2.06 -8.23
N TRP A 11 -1.29 3.10 -9.06
CA TRP A 11 -2.36 3.35 -10.02
C TRP A 11 -3.74 3.64 -9.41
N HIS A 12 -3.92 3.37 -8.13
CA HIS A 12 -5.13 3.60 -7.36
C HIS A 12 -5.14 5.01 -6.73
N GLY A 13 -6.29 5.35 -6.14
CA GLY A 13 -6.48 6.49 -5.24
C GLY A 13 -7.22 6.07 -3.98
N ALA A 14 -7.60 7.05 -3.16
CA ALA A 14 -8.36 6.84 -1.93
C ALA A 14 -9.65 6.04 -2.14
N TRP A 15 -10.26 6.16 -3.33
CA TRP A 15 -11.49 5.48 -3.73
C TRP A 15 -11.44 3.96 -3.54
N CYS A 16 -10.27 3.31 -3.57
CA CYS A 16 -10.19 1.86 -3.42
C CYS A 16 -10.63 1.35 -2.04
N TRP A 17 -10.60 2.20 -1.01
CA TRP A 17 -11.00 1.83 0.34
C TRP A 17 -12.49 2.04 0.64
N PHE A 18 -13.33 2.32 -0.37
CA PHE A 18 -14.74 2.70 -0.16
C PHE A 18 -15.57 1.63 0.55
N LYS A 19 -15.22 0.34 0.45
CA LYS A 19 -15.90 -0.75 1.18
C LYS A 19 -15.34 -1.01 2.57
N VAL A 20 -14.08 -0.64 2.84
CA VAL A 20 -13.37 -0.93 4.09
C VAL A 20 -13.50 0.22 5.09
N ALA A 21 -13.31 1.47 4.64
CA ALA A 21 -13.32 2.63 5.51
C ALA A 21 -14.65 2.83 6.26
N PRO A 22 -15.85 2.65 5.65
CA PRO A 22 -17.11 2.75 6.37
C PRO A 22 -17.28 1.68 7.46
N GLN A 23 -16.77 0.47 7.24
CA GLN A 23 -16.83 -0.62 8.23
C GLN A 23 -15.95 -0.34 9.45
N LEU A 24 -14.74 0.17 9.24
CA LEU A 24 -13.90 0.62 10.37
C LEU A 24 -14.57 1.79 11.13
N LYS A 25 -15.22 2.72 10.40
CA LYS A 25 -15.96 3.83 11.02
C LYS A 25 -17.17 3.38 11.82
N SER A 26 -17.94 2.39 11.33
CA SER A 26 -19.12 1.88 12.05
C SER A 26 -18.75 1.16 13.35
N LEU A 27 -17.52 0.65 13.45
CA LEU A 27 -16.94 0.10 14.69
C LEU A 27 -16.38 1.17 15.64
N GLY A 28 -16.67 2.45 15.39
CA GLY A 28 -16.29 3.58 16.24
C GLY A 28 -14.85 4.04 16.07
N HIS A 29 -14.16 3.65 14.99
CA HIS A 29 -12.83 4.15 14.67
C HIS A 29 -12.87 5.42 13.82
N SER A 30 -11.85 6.27 13.95
CA SER A 30 -11.63 7.37 13.02
C SER A 30 -10.74 6.90 11.87
N VAL A 31 -11.08 7.24 10.64
CA VAL A 31 -10.40 6.71 9.44
C VAL A 31 -10.18 7.82 8.42
N ASP A 32 -8.91 8.06 8.10
CA ASP A 32 -8.45 8.92 7.03
C ASP A 32 -7.99 8.11 5.83
N VAL A 33 -8.38 8.54 4.63
CA VAL A 33 -8.07 7.86 3.37
C VAL A 33 -7.61 8.90 2.35
N PRO A 34 -6.35 9.35 2.41
CA PRO A 34 -5.85 10.38 1.51
C PRO A 34 -5.56 9.84 0.12
N ASP A 35 -5.78 10.67 -0.90
CA ASP A 35 -5.12 10.50 -2.20
C ASP A 35 -3.64 10.86 -2.04
N LEU A 36 -2.75 9.97 -2.47
CA LEU A 36 -1.33 10.27 -2.53
C LEU A 36 -1.03 11.27 -3.67
N LEU A 37 0.03 12.05 -3.53
CA LEU A 37 0.43 13.07 -4.52
C LEU A 37 0.41 12.52 -5.96
N GLY A 38 -0.22 13.25 -6.88
CA GLY A 38 -0.30 12.90 -8.30
C GLY A 38 -1.43 11.95 -8.66
N ARG A 39 -2.27 11.54 -7.70
CA ARG A 39 -3.40 10.61 -7.90
C ARG A 39 -4.71 11.23 -7.42
N GLY A 40 -5.81 10.66 -7.89
CA GLY A 40 -7.16 11.11 -7.55
C GLY A 40 -7.33 12.61 -7.73
N ASN A 41 -7.74 13.30 -6.66
CA ASN A 41 -7.95 14.75 -6.69
C ASN A 41 -6.66 15.57 -6.51
N CYS A 42 -5.53 14.94 -6.16
CA CYS A 42 -4.26 15.62 -5.94
C CYS A 42 -3.42 15.72 -7.23
N LYS A 43 -3.86 16.56 -8.17
CA LYS A 43 -3.17 16.75 -9.46
C LYS A 43 -1.85 17.52 -9.26
N ARG A 44 -0.72 16.83 -9.35
CA ARG A 44 0.63 17.41 -9.48
C ARG A 44 1.37 16.71 -10.62
N ALA A 45 2.27 17.44 -11.29
CA ALA A 45 3.11 16.85 -12.34
C ALA A 45 3.93 15.69 -11.76
N THR A 46 3.81 14.50 -12.35
CA THR A 46 4.47 13.25 -11.92
C THR A 46 5.97 13.40 -11.73
N GLN A 47 6.60 14.21 -12.59
CA GLN A 47 8.02 14.54 -12.55
C GLN A 47 8.46 15.20 -11.24
N LEU A 48 7.59 15.87 -10.51
CA LEU A 48 7.96 16.56 -9.26
C LEU A 48 7.75 15.70 -8.02
N ILE A 49 7.21 14.49 -8.19
CA ILE A 49 6.74 13.67 -7.08
C ILE A 49 7.85 12.70 -6.68
N SER A 50 8.38 12.86 -5.47
CA SER A 50 9.36 11.96 -4.85
C SER A 50 8.78 11.29 -3.62
N LEU A 51 9.39 10.18 -3.17
CA LEU A 51 9.00 9.52 -1.91
C LEU A 51 9.06 10.52 -0.73
N LYS A 52 10.13 11.32 -0.63
CA LYS A 52 10.28 12.35 0.41
C LYS A 52 9.19 13.43 0.36
N ALA A 53 8.70 13.78 -0.83
CA ALA A 53 7.57 14.70 -0.96
C ALA A 53 6.27 14.06 -0.47
N MET A 54 6.01 12.80 -0.80
CA MET A 54 4.85 12.05 -0.29
C MET A 54 4.88 11.89 1.23
N VAL A 55 6.03 11.51 1.81
CA VAL A 55 6.21 11.37 3.26
C VAL A 55 5.88 12.69 3.96
N ARG A 56 6.38 13.82 3.46
CA ARG A 56 6.10 15.14 4.04
C ARG A 56 4.63 15.54 3.93
N GLU A 57 3.98 15.21 2.83
CA GLU A 57 2.55 15.54 2.64
C GLU A 57 1.68 14.73 3.60
N ILE A 58 1.87 13.41 3.64
CA ILE A 58 1.10 12.51 4.50
C ILE A 58 1.46 12.71 5.98
N GLY A 59 2.72 13.01 6.29
CA GLY A 59 3.15 13.34 7.65
C GLY A 59 2.39 14.50 8.27
N ARG A 60 1.88 15.46 7.46
CA ARG A 60 1.06 16.57 7.96
C ARG A 60 -0.35 16.16 8.36
N THR A 61 -0.83 15.01 7.90
CA THR A 61 -2.16 14.48 8.24
C THR A 61 -2.11 13.57 9.48
N LEU A 62 -0.91 13.23 9.97
CA LEU A 62 -0.79 12.48 11.22
C LEU A 62 -1.30 13.32 12.38
N CYS A 63 -2.13 12.71 13.23
CA CYS A 63 -2.68 13.35 14.42
C CYS A 63 -1.53 13.64 15.41
N LYS A 64 -1.52 14.85 15.97
CA LYS A 64 -0.54 15.22 17.02
C LYS A 64 -0.91 14.68 18.40
N ASP A 65 -2.21 14.55 18.67
CA ASP A 65 -2.73 14.22 20.00
C ASP A 65 -2.93 12.71 20.21
N ARG A 66 -2.77 11.90 19.17
CA ARG A 66 -2.90 10.44 19.23
C ARG A 66 -2.08 9.77 18.14
N LYS A 67 -1.53 8.59 18.45
CA LYS A 67 -0.82 7.78 17.46
C LYS A 67 -1.78 7.20 16.42
N THR A 68 -1.24 6.99 15.21
CA THR A 68 -2.00 6.52 14.04
C THR A 68 -1.59 5.10 13.68
N THR A 69 -2.56 4.22 13.45
CA THR A 69 -2.32 2.92 12.81
C THR A 69 -2.41 3.08 11.30
N ILE A 70 -1.33 2.74 10.60
CA ILE A 70 -1.29 2.83 9.14
C ILE A 70 -1.64 1.46 8.56
N VAL A 71 -2.58 1.39 7.62
CA VAL A 71 -2.80 0.21 6.77
C VAL A 71 -2.37 0.60 5.37
N VAL A 72 -1.39 -0.11 4.82
CA VAL A 72 -0.77 0.27 3.55
C VAL A 72 -0.78 -0.89 2.57
N HIS A 73 -1.18 -0.59 1.33
CA HIS A 73 -1.30 -1.59 0.27
C HIS A 73 -0.14 -1.50 -0.74
N SER A 74 0.34 -2.66 -1.21
CA SER A 74 1.17 -2.79 -2.41
C SER A 74 2.43 -1.90 -2.39
N ARG A 75 2.76 -1.20 -3.49
CA ARG A 75 3.98 -0.36 -3.66
C ARG A 75 4.28 0.52 -2.45
N TYR A 76 3.26 1.06 -1.79
CA TYR A 76 3.45 2.12 -0.80
C TYR A 76 3.83 1.65 0.60
N GLY A 77 4.14 0.37 0.78
CA GLY A 77 4.88 -0.10 1.96
C GLY A 77 6.18 0.70 2.17
N ILE A 78 6.82 1.13 1.08
CA ILE A 78 7.99 2.02 1.13
C ILE A 78 7.68 3.40 1.71
N LEU A 79 6.47 3.93 1.51
CA LEU A 79 6.02 5.20 2.07
C LEU A 79 5.69 5.04 3.54
N ALA A 80 4.98 3.98 3.93
CA ALA A 80 4.74 3.70 5.34
C ALA A 80 6.04 3.47 6.12
N SER A 81 7.00 2.74 5.54
CA SER A 81 8.33 2.56 6.15
C SER A 81 9.06 3.89 6.33
N ALA A 82 9.03 4.76 5.33
CA ALA A 82 9.65 6.09 5.42
C ALA A 82 8.89 7.06 6.34
N LEU A 83 7.58 6.89 6.51
CA LEU A 83 6.79 7.59 7.52
C LEU A 83 7.17 7.15 8.93
N SER A 84 7.30 5.84 9.17
CA SER A 84 7.80 5.28 10.44
C SER A 84 9.20 5.75 10.78
N GLU A 85 10.07 5.92 9.78
CA GLU A 85 11.38 6.54 9.98
C GLU A 85 11.26 8.03 10.37
N MET A 86 10.40 8.81 9.71
CA MET A 86 10.32 10.25 9.94
C MET A 86 9.51 10.63 11.19
N PHE A 87 8.48 9.85 11.54
CA PHE A 87 7.51 10.15 12.59
C PHE A 87 7.21 8.93 13.49
N PRO A 88 8.23 8.25 14.06
CA PRO A 88 8.03 7.02 14.84
C PRO A 88 7.10 7.26 16.04
N ASP A 89 7.20 8.41 16.70
CA ASP A 89 6.39 8.75 17.89
C ASP A 89 4.91 9.04 17.58
N GLN A 90 4.56 9.23 16.31
CA GLN A 90 3.17 9.49 15.87
C GLN A 90 2.50 8.24 15.29
N ILE A 91 3.24 7.13 15.13
CA ILE A 91 2.74 5.92 14.51
C ILE A 91 2.64 4.83 15.58
N GLU A 92 1.44 4.28 15.71
CA GLU A 92 1.16 3.20 16.66
C GLU A 92 1.65 1.87 16.10
N ARG A 93 1.34 1.61 14.82
CA ARG A 93 1.63 0.36 14.11
C ARG A 93 1.50 0.57 12.61
N VAL A 94 2.23 -0.24 11.84
CA VAL A 94 2.00 -0.38 10.40
C VAL A 94 1.50 -1.79 10.05
N VAL A 95 0.38 -1.87 9.34
CA VAL A 95 -0.17 -3.10 8.76
C VAL A 95 0.10 -3.08 7.26
N TYR A 96 0.97 -3.97 6.81
CA TYR A 96 1.33 -4.14 5.40
C TYR A 96 0.38 -5.15 4.75
N LEU A 97 -0.51 -4.68 3.88
CA LEU A 97 -1.41 -5.53 3.09
C LEU A 97 -0.77 -5.82 1.73
N ALA A 98 -0.34 -7.06 1.50
CA ALA A 98 0.36 -7.49 0.27
C ALA A 98 1.33 -6.42 -0.27
N SER A 99 2.11 -5.84 0.64
CA SER A 99 2.83 -4.60 0.43
C SER A 99 4.34 -4.81 0.43
N TYR A 100 5.06 -3.91 -0.24
CA TYR A 100 6.52 -3.91 -0.29
C TYR A 100 7.11 -3.35 1.01
N MET A 101 7.15 -4.22 2.02
CA MET A 101 7.91 -4.04 3.27
C MET A 101 9.35 -4.54 3.02
N ILE A 102 10.25 -3.61 2.71
CA ILE A 102 11.61 -3.93 2.23
C ILE A 102 12.67 -3.32 3.16
N PRO A 103 13.87 -3.94 3.26
CA PRO A 103 14.88 -3.52 4.23
C PRO A 103 15.50 -2.16 3.91
N ASN A 104 16.23 -1.62 4.89
CA ASN A 104 17.07 -0.44 4.72
C ASN A 104 17.96 -0.59 3.47
N GLN A 105 18.22 0.52 2.78
CA GLN A 105 19.02 0.58 1.56
C GLN A 105 18.42 -0.11 0.32
N ALA A 106 17.24 -0.73 0.41
CA ALA A 106 16.54 -1.35 -0.71
C ALA A 106 15.71 -0.34 -1.54
N ARG A 107 15.23 -0.82 -2.70
CA ARG A 107 14.35 -0.08 -3.63
C ARG A 107 13.22 -0.99 -4.09
N ALA A 108 11.98 -0.50 -4.11
CA ALA A 108 10.83 -1.30 -4.56
C ALA A 108 11.01 -1.83 -5.99
N ALA A 109 11.59 -1.01 -6.88
CA ALA A 109 11.87 -1.42 -8.26
C ALA A 109 12.75 -2.68 -8.39
N ARG A 110 13.58 -3.01 -7.39
CA ARG A 110 14.35 -4.27 -7.37
C ARG A 110 13.43 -5.48 -7.16
N TYR A 111 12.43 -5.34 -6.28
CA TYR A 111 11.47 -6.40 -5.98
C TYR A 111 10.53 -6.62 -7.15
N PHE A 112 10.04 -5.53 -7.77
CA PHE A 112 9.21 -5.62 -8.98
C PHE A 112 9.90 -6.43 -10.08
N ARG A 113 11.18 -6.12 -10.35
CA ARG A 113 11.96 -6.81 -11.39
C ARG A 113 12.30 -8.25 -11.05
N ALA A 114 12.39 -8.56 -9.75
CA ALA A 114 12.67 -9.90 -9.26
C ALA A 114 11.42 -10.78 -9.25
N ASP A 115 10.22 -10.19 -9.23
CA ASP A 115 8.94 -10.90 -9.26
C ASP A 115 8.62 -11.43 -10.67
N LYS A 116 9.33 -12.49 -11.08
CA LYS A 116 9.15 -13.09 -12.42
C LYS A 116 7.80 -13.77 -12.61
N ALA A 117 7.10 -14.07 -11.52
CA ALA A 117 5.77 -14.68 -11.53
C ALA A 117 4.63 -13.65 -11.55
N SER A 118 4.92 -12.36 -11.33
CA SER A 118 3.90 -11.31 -11.41
C SER A 118 3.36 -11.16 -12.83
N LEU A 119 2.04 -11.25 -12.98
CA LEU A 119 1.37 -11.09 -14.27
C LEU A 119 1.37 -9.65 -14.78
N LEU A 120 1.67 -8.67 -13.92
CA LEU A 120 1.62 -7.25 -14.31
C LEU A 120 2.82 -6.84 -15.15
N THR A 121 4.00 -7.45 -14.93
CA THR A 121 5.28 -6.99 -15.51
C THR A 121 5.24 -6.76 -17.03
N PRO A 122 4.66 -7.66 -17.86
CA PRO A 122 4.57 -7.46 -19.32
C PRO A 122 3.65 -6.31 -19.75
N TYR A 123 2.75 -5.86 -18.86
CA TYR A 123 1.69 -4.90 -19.15
C TYR A 123 1.95 -3.52 -18.54
N VAL A 124 3.14 -3.28 -17.96
CA VAL A 124 3.52 -1.97 -17.43
C VAL A 124 4.25 -1.16 -18.50
N THR A 125 3.68 -0.04 -18.89
CA THR A 125 4.34 0.97 -19.72
C THR A 125 5.09 1.96 -18.83
N ILE A 126 6.37 2.22 -19.13
CA ILE A 126 7.20 3.17 -18.39
C ILE A 126 7.58 4.34 -19.29
N SER A 127 7.14 5.55 -18.95
CA SER A 127 7.61 6.78 -19.56
C SER A 127 8.76 7.38 -18.77
N LYS A 128 9.99 7.22 -19.27
CA LYS A 128 11.19 7.82 -18.67
C LYS A 128 11.13 9.35 -18.70
N ALA A 129 10.71 9.94 -19.82
CA ALA A 129 10.57 11.39 -19.96
C ALA A 129 9.43 11.94 -19.08
N GLY A 130 8.32 11.21 -18.97
CA GLY A 130 7.19 11.59 -18.13
C GLY A 130 7.38 11.29 -16.64
N PHE A 131 8.38 10.51 -16.26
CA PHE A 131 8.58 9.98 -14.90
C PHE A 131 7.32 9.31 -14.32
N TRP A 132 6.63 8.54 -15.15
CA TRP A 132 5.45 7.77 -14.73
C TRP A 132 5.46 6.37 -15.31
N ASP A 133 4.74 5.47 -14.64
CA ASP A 133 4.35 4.16 -15.15
C ASP A 133 2.82 4.03 -15.19
N GLU A 134 2.33 3.18 -16.08
CA GLU A 134 0.91 2.94 -16.33
C GLU A 134 0.70 1.46 -16.59
N LEU A 135 -0.40 0.91 -16.11
CA LEU A 135 -0.78 -0.48 -16.32
C LEU A 135 -1.75 -0.57 -17.49
N HIS A 136 -1.58 -1.54 -18.38
CA HIS A 136 -2.47 -1.73 -19.52
C HIS A 136 -3.84 -2.27 -19.08
N PRO A 137 -4.97 -1.78 -19.63
CA PRO A 137 -6.31 -2.24 -19.26
C PRO A 137 -6.53 -3.76 -19.39
N ASP A 138 -5.90 -4.40 -20.39
CA ASP A 138 -6.05 -5.83 -20.66
C ASP A 138 -5.70 -6.73 -19.47
N ILE A 139 -4.86 -6.27 -18.54
CA ILE A 139 -4.45 -7.05 -17.36
C ILE A 139 -5.19 -6.68 -16.09
N TYR A 140 -6.06 -5.66 -16.09
CA TYR A 140 -6.69 -5.16 -14.87
C TYR A 140 -7.45 -6.26 -14.14
N ARG A 141 -8.36 -6.96 -14.82
CA ARG A 141 -9.13 -8.06 -14.24
C ARG A 141 -8.20 -9.15 -13.73
N GLU A 142 -7.44 -9.76 -14.62
CA GLU A 142 -6.66 -10.97 -14.31
C GLU A 142 -5.55 -10.72 -13.28
N GLY A 143 -4.90 -9.56 -13.35
CA GLY A 143 -3.77 -9.20 -12.52
C GLY A 143 -4.12 -8.57 -11.18
N LEU A 144 -5.20 -7.77 -11.09
CA LEU A 144 -5.54 -7.00 -9.88
C LEU A 144 -6.87 -7.40 -9.23
N TYR A 145 -7.82 -7.95 -9.99
CA TYR A 145 -9.23 -8.03 -9.59
C TYR A 145 -9.92 -9.36 -9.94
N HIS A 146 -9.17 -10.47 -10.09
CA HIS A 146 -9.72 -11.71 -10.69
C HIS A 146 -10.75 -12.43 -9.80
N ASP A 147 -10.88 -12.02 -8.54
CA ASP A 147 -11.90 -12.49 -7.60
C ASP A 147 -12.93 -11.39 -7.21
N CYS A 148 -12.87 -10.23 -7.86
CA CYS A 148 -13.77 -9.10 -7.62
C CYS A 148 -15.00 -9.17 -8.53
N SER A 149 -16.07 -8.47 -8.15
CA SER A 149 -17.29 -8.41 -8.96
C SER A 149 -17.10 -7.56 -10.22
N GLU A 150 -17.95 -7.75 -11.23
CA GLU A 150 -17.92 -6.96 -12.47
C GLU A 150 -18.05 -5.46 -12.21
N GLU A 151 -18.87 -5.06 -11.23
CA GLU A 151 -19.07 -3.67 -10.84
C GLU A 151 -17.80 -3.06 -10.27
N ASP A 152 -17.09 -3.80 -9.40
CA ASP A 152 -15.83 -3.33 -8.82
C ASP A 152 -14.75 -3.21 -9.90
N VAL A 153 -14.65 -4.20 -10.81
CA VAL A 153 -13.69 -4.14 -11.90
C VAL A 153 -13.99 -2.98 -12.84
N THR A 154 -15.26 -2.74 -13.17
CA THR A 154 -15.69 -1.63 -14.02
C THR A 154 -15.37 -0.28 -13.38
N LEU A 155 -15.73 -0.11 -12.11
CA LEU A 155 -15.43 1.09 -11.33
C LEU A 155 -13.91 1.34 -11.30
N ALA A 156 -13.14 0.34 -10.89
CA ALA A 156 -11.70 0.46 -10.76
C ALA A 156 -11.03 0.76 -12.11
N SER A 157 -11.43 0.09 -13.19
CA SER A 157 -10.90 0.31 -14.53
C SER A 157 -11.11 1.74 -15.03
N SER A 158 -12.20 2.40 -14.61
CA SER A 158 -12.48 3.81 -14.94
C SER A 158 -11.68 4.82 -14.12
N LEU A 159 -11.07 4.39 -13.00
CA LEU A 159 -10.41 5.26 -12.02
C LEU A 159 -8.90 5.04 -11.92
N LEU A 160 -8.38 3.93 -12.47
CA LEU A 160 -6.94 3.69 -12.53
C LEU A 160 -6.23 4.80 -13.30
N CYS A 161 -5.06 5.18 -12.82
CA CYS A 161 -4.32 6.33 -13.33
C CYS A 161 -2.82 6.07 -13.41
N ARG A 162 -2.10 7.02 -14.01
CA ARG A 162 -0.63 7.00 -14.09
C ARG A 162 -0.01 7.14 -12.71
N GLU A 163 1.06 6.40 -12.51
CA GLU A 163 1.74 6.29 -11.24
C GLU A 163 3.13 6.96 -11.30
N PRO A 164 3.51 7.81 -10.34
CA PRO A 164 4.84 8.41 -10.30
C PRO A 164 5.93 7.34 -10.18
N LEU A 165 6.94 7.42 -11.05
CA LEU A 165 8.01 6.41 -11.14
C LEU A 165 9.08 6.58 -10.03
N ARG A 166 9.37 7.82 -9.63
CA ARG A 166 10.48 8.14 -8.71
C ARG A 166 10.38 7.48 -7.33
N PRO A 167 9.20 7.35 -6.69
CA PRO A 167 9.10 6.63 -5.43
C PRO A 167 9.65 5.20 -5.50
N ALA A 168 9.34 4.44 -6.55
CA ALA A 168 9.81 3.06 -6.70
C ALA A 168 11.34 2.94 -6.87
N LEU A 169 11.98 4.00 -7.40
CA LEU A 169 13.43 4.10 -7.58
C LEU A 169 14.17 4.63 -6.34
N SER A 170 13.43 5.15 -5.35
CA SER A 170 14.01 5.76 -4.15
C SER A 170 14.61 4.67 -3.25
N LYS A 171 15.84 4.92 -2.80
CA LYS A 171 16.52 4.06 -1.83
C LYS A 171 15.97 4.38 -0.44
N LEU A 172 15.51 3.36 0.30
CA LEU A 172 15.09 3.55 1.68
C LEU A 172 16.29 3.84 2.57
N VAL A 173 16.10 4.75 3.52
CA VAL A 173 17.02 5.05 4.61
C VAL A 173 16.21 4.85 5.87
N LEU A 174 16.48 3.74 6.57
CA LEU A 174 15.73 3.30 7.76
C LEU A 174 16.73 2.95 8.85
N SER A 175 16.37 3.21 10.11
CA SER A 175 17.18 2.82 11.27
C SER A 175 16.41 1.96 12.26
N GLU A 176 17.13 1.23 13.11
CA GLU A 176 16.53 0.36 14.13
C GLU A 176 15.85 1.18 15.24
N ASP A 177 16.42 2.32 15.63
CA ASP A 177 15.89 3.18 16.69
C ASP A 177 14.63 3.94 16.26
N ARG A 178 14.41 4.12 14.96
CA ARG A 178 13.28 4.87 14.41
C ARG A 178 12.30 3.95 13.69
N TYR A 179 12.55 3.60 12.43
CA TYR A 179 11.70 2.65 11.72
C TYR A 179 11.52 1.36 12.53
N GLY A 180 12.60 0.77 13.03
CA GLY A 180 12.62 -0.48 13.82
C GLY A 180 11.79 -0.43 15.10
N SER A 181 11.63 0.73 15.73
CA SER A 181 10.85 0.87 16.98
C SER A 181 9.33 0.86 16.77
N VAL A 182 8.85 1.00 15.53
CA VAL A 182 7.42 0.95 15.19
C VAL A 182 6.95 -0.50 14.97
N PRO A 183 5.98 -1.00 15.77
CA PRO A 183 5.37 -2.31 15.59
C PRO A 183 4.80 -2.50 14.19
N ARG A 184 4.86 -3.74 13.69
CA ARG A 184 4.40 -4.04 12.33
C ARG A 184 3.80 -5.42 12.19
N ALA A 185 2.75 -5.49 11.39
CA ALA A 185 2.10 -6.72 11.01
C ALA A 185 1.96 -6.81 9.49
N TYR A 186 1.77 -8.02 8.99
CA TYR A 186 1.55 -8.28 7.57
C TYR A 186 0.24 -9.02 7.34
N ILE A 187 -0.55 -8.58 6.38
CA ILE A 187 -1.71 -9.30 5.86
C ILE A 187 -1.36 -9.76 4.46
N ARG A 188 -1.23 -11.06 4.30
CA ARG A 188 -0.88 -11.71 3.04
C ARG A 188 -2.14 -11.99 2.23
N LEU A 189 -2.07 -11.81 0.92
CA LEU A 189 -3.12 -12.18 -0.03
C LEU A 189 -2.64 -13.40 -0.82
N THR A 190 -3.31 -14.55 -0.66
CA THR A 190 -2.76 -15.84 -1.13
C THR A 190 -2.87 -16.04 -2.63
N GLU A 191 -3.86 -15.42 -3.28
CA GLU A 191 -4.10 -15.51 -4.72
C GLU A 191 -3.54 -14.30 -5.46
N ASP A 192 -2.70 -13.49 -4.82
CA ASP A 192 -2.15 -12.28 -5.41
C ASP A 192 -1.24 -12.58 -6.62
N ARG A 193 -1.62 -12.03 -7.78
CA ARG A 193 -0.90 -12.14 -9.06
C ARG A 193 -0.12 -10.88 -9.41
N ALA A 194 -0.21 -9.84 -8.57
CA ALA A 194 0.50 -8.58 -8.72
C ALA A 194 1.75 -8.53 -7.85
N VAL A 195 1.60 -8.76 -6.54
CA VAL A 195 2.70 -8.93 -5.59
C VAL A 195 2.65 -10.38 -5.15
N THR A 196 3.41 -11.23 -5.85
CA THR A 196 3.22 -12.67 -5.69
C THR A 196 3.49 -13.14 -4.27
N ARG A 197 2.89 -14.27 -3.90
CA ARG A 197 3.12 -14.96 -2.63
C ARG A 197 4.61 -15.05 -2.28
N GLN A 198 5.45 -15.39 -3.27
CA GLN A 198 6.90 -15.49 -3.10
C GLN A 198 7.53 -14.15 -2.68
N VAL A 199 7.11 -13.05 -3.28
CA VAL A 199 7.60 -11.71 -2.93
C VAL A 199 7.07 -11.25 -1.57
N GLN A 200 5.80 -11.53 -1.26
CA GLN A 200 5.25 -11.24 0.07
C GLN A 200 6.03 -11.99 1.16
N ASP A 201 6.29 -13.29 0.96
CA ASP A 201 7.05 -14.13 1.90
C ASP A 201 8.51 -13.66 2.03
N ARG A 202 9.12 -13.20 0.93
CA ARG A 202 10.45 -12.58 0.95
C ARG A 202 10.47 -11.30 1.77
N CYS A 203 9.51 -10.40 1.57
CA CYS A 203 9.40 -9.14 2.33
C CYS A 203 9.27 -9.43 3.83
N ILE A 204 8.43 -10.41 4.20
CA ILE A 204 8.26 -10.86 5.59
C ILE A 204 9.58 -11.41 6.15
N GLY A 205 10.26 -12.29 5.42
CA GLY A 205 11.49 -12.94 5.88
C GLY A 205 12.70 -12.00 5.98
N GLU A 206 12.82 -11.00 5.09
CA GLU A 206 13.95 -10.06 5.10
C GLU A 206 13.83 -8.95 6.15
N VAL A 207 12.60 -8.59 6.55
CA VAL A 207 12.36 -7.47 7.49
C VAL A 207 11.91 -7.94 8.88
N GLY A 208 11.13 -9.04 8.95
CA GLY A 208 10.49 -9.48 10.19
C GLY A 208 9.24 -8.67 10.54
N VAL A 209 8.25 -9.34 11.15
CA VAL A 209 7.01 -8.73 11.65
C VAL A 209 6.55 -9.41 12.92
N ASP A 210 5.74 -8.72 13.72
CA ASP A 210 5.17 -9.26 14.96
C ASP A 210 4.12 -10.33 14.68
N ARG A 211 3.37 -10.15 13.59
CA ARG A 211 2.26 -11.02 13.22
C ARG A 211 2.03 -11.06 11.72
N VAL A 212 1.71 -12.25 11.22
CA VAL A 212 1.25 -12.47 9.85
C VAL A 212 -0.15 -13.08 9.88
N GLU A 213 -1.09 -12.46 9.19
CA GLU A 213 -2.39 -13.04 8.86
C GLU A 213 -2.47 -13.27 7.34
N SER A 214 -3.44 -14.05 6.88
CA SER A 214 -3.65 -14.30 5.46
C SER A 214 -5.13 -14.26 5.11
N ILE A 215 -5.43 -13.81 3.89
CA ILE A 215 -6.76 -13.78 3.27
C ILE A 215 -6.65 -14.51 1.94
N HIS A 216 -7.61 -15.39 1.66
CA HIS A 216 -7.73 -16.03 0.35
C HIS A 216 -8.43 -15.08 -0.63
N ALA A 217 -7.63 -14.20 -1.23
CA ALA A 217 -8.07 -13.16 -2.16
C ALA A 217 -6.98 -12.79 -3.16
N SER A 218 -7.41 -12.12 -4.25
CA SER A 218 -6.54 -11.43 -5.19
C SER A 218 -5.85 -10.22 -4.54
N HIS A 219 -5.13 -9.42 -5.34
CA HIS A 219 -4.48 -8.19 -4.90
C HIS A 219 -5.44 -7.17 -4.25
N SER A 220 -6.75 -7.25 -4.56
CA SER A 220 -7.73 -6.24 -4.18
C SER A 220 -8.74 -6.74 -3.15
N ALA A 221 -8.24 -7.32 -2.05
CA ALA A 221 -9.09 -7.81 -0.94
C ALA A 221 -10.01 -6.73 -0.33
N TYR A 222 -9.68 -5.44 -0.49
CA TYR A 222 -10.58 -4.33 -0.13
C TYR A 222 -11.86 -4.26 -0.97
N PHE A 223 -11.93 -5.00 -2.09
CA PHE A 223 -13.13 -5.19 -2.89
C PHE A 223 -13.74 -6.58 -2.72
N SER A 224 -12.94 -7.64 -2.85
CA SER A 224 -13.44 -9.02 -2.87
C SER A 224 -13.73 -9.59 -1.48
N ARG A 225 -13.02 -9.12 -0.44
CA ARG A 225 -13.11 -9.61 0.95
C ARG A 225 -13.09 -8.45 1.98
N PRO A 226 -13.90 -7.39 1.82
CA PRO A 226 -13.74 -6.18 2.63
C PRO A 226 -14.00 -6.41 4.12
N THR A 227 -14.98 -7.26 4.47
CA THR A 227 -15.29 -7.58 5.88
C THR A 227 -14.20 -8.43 6.52
N GLU A 228 -13.74 -9.49 5.85
CA GLU A 228 -12.61 -10.30 6.33
C GLU A 228 -11.34 -9.45 6.46
N LEU A 229 -11.09 -8.53 5.53
CA LEU A 229 -9.97 -7.60 5.62
C LEU A 229 -10.07 -6.70 6.87
N VAL A 230 -11.24 -6.16 7.18
CA VAL A 230 -11.47 -5.39 8.41
C VAL A 230 -11.19 -6.26 9.64
N GLU A 231 -11.71 -7.48 9.69
CA GLU A 231 -11.46 -8.43 10.79
C GLU A 231 -9.98 -8.72 10.97
N LYS A 232 -9.24 -8.97 9.88
CA LYS A 232 -7.79 -9.20 9.92
C LYS A 232 -7.03 -7.96 10.37
N ILE A 233 -7.38 -6.76 9.89
CA ILE A 233 -6.80 -5.48 10.35
C ILE A 233 -6.97 -5.35 11.86
N LEU A 234 -8.18 -5.55 12.38
CA LEU A 234 -8.45 -5.45 13.81
C LEU A 234 -7.71 -6.53 14.60
N SER A 235 -7.65 -7.76 14.08
CA SER A 235 -6.97 -8.88 14.69
C SER A 235 -5.48 -8.60 14.87
N VAL A 236 -4.78 -8.16 13.82
CA VAL A 236 -3.34 -7.84 13.91
C VAL A 236 -3.02 -6.59 14.72
N CYS A 237 -4.04 -5.77 15.02
CA CYS A 237 -3.88 -4.58 15.85
C CYS A 237 -4.10 -4.83 17.34
N ARG A 238 -4.58 -6.02 17.74
CA ARG A 238 -4.68 -6.39 19.15
C ARG A 238 -3.28 -6.61 19.74
N PRO A 239 -3.06 -6.21 21.01
CA PRO A 239 -1.81 -6.49 21.72
C PRO A 239 -1.56 -8.00 21.86
#